data_AF-A0A3D3CQ29-F1
#
_entry.id   AF-A0A3D3CQ29-F1
#
_cell.length_a   1.000
_cell.length_b   1.000
_cell.length_c   1.000
_cell.angle_alpha   90.00
_cell.angle_beta   90.00
_cell.angle_gamma   90.00
#
_symmetry.space_group_name_H-M   'P 1'
#
loop_
_entity.id
_entity.type
_entity.pdbx_description
1 polymer ?
#
loop_
_entity_poly.entity_id
_entity_poly.type
_entity_poly.pdbx_seq_one_letter_code
_entity_poly.pdbx_strand_id
1 'polypeptide(L)'
;MSSESHSFKPTLGLMDATMIVAGSMIGSGIFLVSADIVRNVGGAGWLIGVWLITGFMTLTAAVSYGELSGMFPKAGGQYVYLKEAYSPLTGFLYGWSFFAVIQTGTIAAVGVAFSKYAAYLIPILSEDNHILRLQTGTNACGDPSYFTISAAQLASIAIIGFLTYTNTRGVKGSKWIQNIFTSTKLLSLFGLIVAGFLAFRPEVWHANWNGAWQATRTSLRDICHPSLGFNITPISGAALFGGIAAAMVGSVFSSDAWNNVTFIAGEIK
;
A
#
# COMPACT_ATOMS: atom_id res chain seq x y z
N MET A 1 -16.39 23.60 37.74
CA MET A 1 -16.45 23.08 36.36
C MET A 1 -16.12 21.61 36.43
N SER A 2 -17.14 20.75 36.41
CA SER A 2 -16.97 19.30 36.27
C SER A 2 -16.34 19.03 34.91
N SER A 3 -15.13 18.48 34.90
CA SER A 3 -14.54 17.94 33.68
C SER A 3 -15.40 16.77 33.23
N GLU A 4 -16.31 16.99 32.28
CA GLU A 4 -16.90 15.88 31.53
C GLU A 4 -15.74 15.14 30.85
N SER A 5 -15.37 13.99 31.41
CA SER A 5 -14.51 13.06 30.70
C SER A 5 -15.35 12.48 29.57
N HIS A 6 -15.21 13.04 28.37
CA HIS A 6 -15.63 12.38 27.14
C HIS A 6 -14.78 11.12 26.96
N SER A 7 -15.11 10.09 27.72
CA SER A 7 -14.57 8.75 27.63
C SER A 7 -15.25 8.05 26.47
N PHE A 8 -14.45 7.46 25.58
CA PHE A 8 -14.96 6.60 24.52
C PHE A 8 -15.77 5.45 25.15
N LYS A 9 -16.97 5.19 24.63
CA LYS A 9 -17.75 4.01 25.06
C LYS A 9 -17.23 2.79 24.30
N PRO A 10 -16.69 1.76 24.98
CA PRO A 10 -16.24 0.54 24.32
C PRO A 10 -17.44 -0.18 23.70
N THR A 11 -17.56 -0.12 22.39
CA THR A 11 -18.72 -0.65 21.64
C THR A 11 -18.33 -1.72 20.64
N LEU A 12 -17.07 -1.73 20.19
CA LEU A 12 -16.57 -2.66 19.19
C LEU A 12 -16.19 -3.99 19.84
N GLY A 13 -16.73 -5.09 19.31
CA GLY A 13 -16.33 -6.44 19.71
C GLY A 13 -15.14 -6.96 18.89
N LEU A 14 -14.70 -8.19 19.20
CA LEU A 14 -13.63 -8.88 18.47
C LEU A 14 -13.91 -8.93 16.96
N MET A 15 -15.13 -9.32 16.57
CA MET A 15 -15.49 -9.42 15.16
C MET A 15 -15.43 -8.06 14.45
N ASP A 16 -15.87 -6.99 15.11
CA ASP A 16 -15.80 -5.64 14.54
C ASP A 16 -14.35 -5.22 14.34
N ALA A 17 -13.49 -5.44 15.35
CA ALA A 17 -12.06 -5.15 15.27
C ALA A 17 -11.37 -5.97 14.15
N THR A 18 -11.65 -7.27 14.05
CA THR A 18 -11.12 -8.12 12.99
C THR A 18 -11.56 -7.66 11.60
N MET A 19 -12.84 -7.31 11.44
CA MET A 19 -13.36 -6.83 10.16
C MET A 19 -12.81 -5.46 9.77
N ILE A 20 -12.57 -4.58 10.75
CA ILE A 20 -11.90 -3.29 10.52
C ILE A 20 -10.48 -3.52 9.99
N VAL A 21 -9.71 -4.40 10.64
CA VAL A 21 -8.34 -4.74 10.23
C VAL A 21 -8.31 -5.40 8.85
N ALA A 22 -9.15 -6.42 8.63
CA ALA A 22 -9.21 -7.10 7.33
C ALA A 22 -9.61 -6.13 6.21
N GLY A 23 -10.60 -5.27 6.47
CA GLY A 23 -11.08 -4.28 5.52
C GLY A 23 -10.12 -3.13 5.25
N SER A 24 -9.23 -2.79 6.20
CA SER A 24 -8.19 -1.77 6.02
C SER A 24 -6.95 -2.31 5.33
N MET A 25 -6.52 -3.55 5.64
CA MET A 25 -5.34 -4.18 5.05
C MET A 25 -5.56 -4.62 3.61
N ILE A 26 -6.74 -5.16 3.28
CA ILE A 26 -7.00 -5.68 1.93
C ILE A 26 -7.25 -4.50 0.97
N GLY A 27 -6.16 -4.00 0.41
CA GLY A 27 -6.11 -2.85 -0.48
C GLY A 27 -5.89 -3.18 -1.95
N SER A 28 -5.60 -2.16 -2.75
CA SER A 28 -5.24 -2.30 -4.17
C SER A 28 -3.85 -2.90 -4.39
N GLY A 29 -3.02 -2.96 -3.34
CA GLY A 29 -1.65 -3.46 -3.39
C GLY A 29 -1.56 -4.89 -3.96
N ILE A 30 -2.51 -5.77 -3.63
CA ILE A 30 -2.54 -7.15 -4.13
C ILE A 30 -2.57 -7.25 -5.66
N PHE A 31 -3.17 -6.27 -6.34
CA PHE A 31 -3.27 -6.23 -7.80
C PHE A 31 -2.04 -5.62 -8.48
N LEU A 32 -1.26 -4.81 -7.76
CA LEU A 32 -0.10 -4.09 -8.30
C LEU A 32 1.21 -4.82 -8.02
N VAL A 33 1.34 -5.33 -6.80
CA VAL A 33 2.63 -5.68 -6.21
C VAL A 33 3.21 -6.96 -6.80
N SER A 34 2.38 -7.95 -7.15
CA SER A 34 2.87 -9.21 -7.71
C SER A 34 3.69 -9.02 -8.99
N ALA A 35 3.28 -8.10 -9.86
CA ALA A 35 4.03 -7.74 -11.06
C ALA A 35 5.36 -7.04 -10.72
N ASP A 36 5.37 -6.20 -9.69
CA ASP A 36 6.59 -5.52 -9.22
C ASP A 36 7.59 -6.48 -8.57
N ILE A 37 7.11 -7.44 -7.77
CA ILE A 37 7.95 -8.50 -7.20
C ILE A 37 8.64 -9.27 -8.32
N VAL A 38 7.88 -9.78 -9.30
CA VAL A 38 8.45 -10.56 -10.42
C VAL A 38 9.43 -9.74 -11.26
N ARG A 39 9.23 -8.42 -11.41
CA ARG A 39 10.23 -7.56 -12.08
C ARG A 39 11.56 -7.49 -11.32
N ASN A 40 11.53 -7.55 -9.99
CA ASN A 40 12.74 -7.40 -9.17
C ASN A 40 13.46 -8.73 -8.90
N VAL A 41 12.73 -9.84 -8.78
CA VAL A 41 13.30 -11.15 -8.40
C VAL A 41 12.98 -12.31 -9.35
N GLY A 42 12.07 -12.14 -10.31
CA GLY A 42 11.76 -13.17 -11.30
C GLY A 42 10.85 -14.26 -10.76
N GLY A 43 11.27 -15.53 -10.95
CA GLY A 43 10.47 -16.76 -10.89
C GLY A 43 9.36 -16.88 -9.83
N ALA A 44 8.40 -17.78 -10.10
CA ALA A 44 7.22 -17.98 -9.26
C ALA A 44 7.54 -18.34 -7.79
N GLY A 45 8.66 -19.04 -7.56
CA GLY A 45 9.12 -19.37 -6.20
C GLY A 45 9.51 -18.13 -5.42
N TRP A 46 10.23 -17.19 -6.04
CA TRP A 46 10.56 -15.90 -5.42
C TRP A 46 9.33 -15.03 -5.16
N LEU A 47 8.35 -15.03 -6.06
CA LEU A 47 7.07 -14.34 -5.84
C LEU A 47 6.40 -14.82 -4.55
N ILE A 48 6.22 -16.13 -4.40
CA ILE A 48 5.61 -16.71 -3.19
C ILE A 48 6.52 -16.48 -1.97
N GLY A 49 7.84 -16.65 -2.12
CA GLY A 49 8.81 -16.43 -1.05
C GLY A 49 8.76 -15.02 -0.46
N VAL A 50 8.71 -13.99 -1.30
CA VAL A 50 8.57 -12.59 -0.84
C VAL A 50 7.28 -12.39 -0.06
N TRP A 51 6.14 -12.90 -0.55
CA TRP A 51 4.87 -12.83 0.17
C TRP A 51 4.91 -13.56 1.52
N LEU A 52 5.57 -14.72 1.60
CA LEU A 52 5.73 -15.46 2.86
C LEU A 52 6.61 -14.70 3.86
N ILE A 53 7.73 -14.11 3.41
CA ILE A 53 8.60 -13.29 4.25
C ILE A 53 7.81 -12.10 4.82
N THR A 54 7.06 -11.41 3.96
CA THR A 54 6.23 -10.26 4.36
C THR A 54 5.14 -10.68 5.33
N GLY A 55 4.45 -11.80 5.08
CA GLY A 55 3.44 -12.34 6.00
C GLY A 55 4.03 -12.66 7.38
N PHE A 56 5.20 -13.29 7.42
CA PHE A 56 5.90 -13.57 8.67
C PHE A 56 6.29 -12.30 9.44
N MET A 57 6.82 -11.29 8.74
CA MET A 57 7.16 -9.99 9.34
C MET A 57 5.93 -9.29 9.89
N THR A 58 4.84 -9.23 9.12
CA THR A 58 3.59 -8.60 9.53
C THR A 58 2.98 -9.31 10.74
N LEU A 59 2.97 -10.65 10.78
CA LEU A 59 2.49 -11.41 11.93
C LEU A 59 3.31 -11.13 13.19
N THR A 60 4.63 -11.12 13.07
CA THR A 60 5.54 -10.85 14.20
C THR A 60 5.28 -9.45 14.76
N ALA A 61 5.13 -8.44 13.89
CA ALA A 61 4.83 -7.07 14.28
C ALA A 61 3.43 -6.95 14.91
N ALA A 62 2.42 -7.58 14.32
CA ALA A 62 1.03 -7.54 14.80
C ALA A 62 0.88 -8.17 16.20
N VAL A 63 1.52 -9.31 16.48
CA VAL A 63 1.49 -9.94 17.81
C VAL A 63 2.20 -9.05 18.84
N SER A 64 3.38 -8.51 18.50
CA SER A 64 4.12 -7.60 19.39
C SER A 64 3.30 -6.36 19.75
N TYR A 65 2.58 -5.80 18.78
CA TYR A 65 1.69 -4.66 18.98
C TYR A 65 0.40 -5.05 19.70
N GLY A 66 -0.06 -6.28 19.55
CA GLY A 66 -1.19 -6.82 20.32
C GLY A 66 -0.89 -6.79 21.82
N GLU A 67 0.29 -7.23 22.24
CA GLU A 67 0.73 -7.14 23.64
C GLU A 67 0.83 -5.69 24.12
N LEU A 68 1.47 -4.81 23.34
CA LEU A 68 1.55 -3.38 23.66
C LEU A 68 0.17 -2.71 23.78
N SER A 69 -0.77 -3.09 22.92
CA SER A 69 -2.14 -2.57 22.96
C SER A 69 -2.89 -3.04 24.21
N GLY A 70 -2.62 -4.26 24.69
CA GLY A 70 -3.13 -4.75 25.96
C GLY A 70 -2.52 -4.05 27.18
N MET A 71 -1.23 -3.72 27.12
CA MET A 71 -0.52 -2.98 28.18
C MET A 71 -0.91 -1.50 28.25
N PHE A 72 -1.15 -0.88 27.09
CA PHE A 72 -1.48 0.54 26.96
C PHE A 72 -2.79 0.74 26.19
N PRO A 73 -3.95 0.40 26.79
CA PRO A 73 -5.27 0.45 26.14
C PRO A 73 -5.80 1.89 26.04
N LYS A 74 -5.00 2.80 25.50
CA LYS A 74 -5.32 4.22 25.30
C LYS A 74 -5.41 4.48 23.80
N ALA A 75 -6.32 5.36 23.41
CA ALA A 75 -6.33 5.87 22.05
C ALA A 75 -5.00 6.59 21.75
N GLY A 76 -4.30 6.18 20.70
CA GLY A 76 -3.03 6.79 20.27
C GLY A 76 -2.00 5.82 19.69
N GLY A 77 -2.20 4.51 19.82
CA GLY A 77 -1.43 3.49 19.10
C GLY A 77 0.09 3.64 19.23
N GLN A 78 0.78 3.58 18.08
CA GLN A 78 2.24 3.65 17.98
C GLN A 78 2.87 4.85 18.69
N TYR A 79 2.21 6.01 18.66
CA TYR A 79 2.69 7.20 19.34
C TYR A 79 2.81 6.98 20.85
N VAL A 80 1.80 6.35 21.45
CA VAL A 80 1.77 6.05 22.89
C VAL A 80 2.84 5.03 23.23
N TYR A 81 2.99 3.99 22.42
CA TYR A 81 3.97 2.92 22.67
C TYR A 81 5.40 3.45 22.63
N LEU A 82 5.75 4.26 21.63
CA LEU A 82 7.09 4.84 21.51
C LEU A 82 7.38 5.89 22.59
N LYS A 83 6.37 6.66 22.99
CA LYS A 83 6.49 7.61 24.08
C LYS A 83 6.80 6.92 25.40
N GLU A 84 6.12 5.82 25.68
CA GLU A 84 6.27 5.08 26.94
C GLU A 84 7.52 4.19 26.97
N ALA A 85 7.85 3.55 25.85
CA ALA A 85 9.01 2.66 25.77
C ALA A 85 10.36 3.40 25.73
N TYR A 86 10.39 4.62 25.18
CA TYR A 86 11.64 5.35 24.96
C TYR A 86 11.66 6.72 25.63
N SER A 87 10.92 7.69 25.07
CA SER A 87 10.87 9.05 25.59
C SER A 87 9.75 9.88 24.94
N PRO A 88 9.31 10.98 25.57
CA PRO A 88 8.41 11.95 24.94
C PRO A 88 8.92 12.49 23.60
N LEU A 89 10.24 12.67 23.45
CA LEU A 89 10.83 13.15 22.20
C LEU A 89 10.68 12.12 21.08
N THR A 90 10.91 10.83 21.35
CA THR A 90 10.73 9.76 20.37
C THR A 90 9.28 9.67 19.91
N GLY A 91 8.32 9.73 20.85
CA GLY A 91 6.89 9.81 20.52
C GLY A 91 6.57 11.03 19.66
N PHE A 92 7.09 12.22 20.01
CA PHE A 92 6.90 13.45 19.24
C PHE A 92 7.44 13.34 17.81
N LEU A 93 8.68 12.86 17.63
CA LEU A 93 9.29 12.69 16.31
C LEU A 93 8.51 11.71 15.45
N TYR A 94 8.04 10.61 16.04
CA TYR A 94 7.15 9.68 15.35
C TYR A 94 5.83 10.34 14.96
N GLY A 95 5.16 11.05 15.87
CA GLY A 95 3.91 11.75 15.59
C GLY A 95 4.05 12.79 14.48
N TRP A 96 5.14 13.56 14.49
CA TRP A 96 5.48 14.52 13.44
C TRP A 96 5.70 13.82 12.09
N SER A 97 6.50 12.75 12.08
CA SER A 97 6.78 11.98 10.86
C SER A 97 5.53 11.32 10.31
N PHE A 98 4.70 10.76 11.19
CA PHE A 98 3.43 10.12 10.85
C PHE A 98 2.48 11.11 10.17
N PHE A 99 2.31 12.29 10.77
CA PHE A 99 1.45 13.33 10.24
C PHE A 99 2.01 13.98 8.96
N ALA A 100 3.27 14.41 8.97
CA ALA A 100 3.84 15.25 7.92
C ALA A 100 4.29 14.46 6.69
N VAL A 101 4.71 13.20 6.86
CA VAL A 101 5.38 12.41 5.81
C VAL A 101 4.64 11.11 5.51
N ILE A 102 4.42 10.26 6.52
CA ILE A 102 3.94 8.89 6.30
C ILE A 102 2.49 8.90 5.80
N GLN A 103 1.57 9.51 6.55
CA GLN A 103 0.15 9.47 6.23
C GLN A 103 -0.18 10.34 5.00
N THR A 104 0.43 11.52 4.90
CA THR A 104 0.29 12.44 3.75
C THR A 104 0.82 11.82 2.47
N GLY A 105 2.02 11.23 2.49
CA GLY A 105 2.60 10.54 1.35
C GLY A 105 1.76 9.34 0.91
N THR A 106 1.26 8.55 1.86
CA THR A 106 0.38 7.40 1.57
C THR A 106 -0.91 7.84 0.91
N ILE A 107 -1.58 8.89 1.42
CA ILE A 107 -2.82 9.41 0.83
C ILE A 107 -2.57 9.93 -0.59
N ALA A 108 -1.47 10.65 -0.81
CA ALA A 108 -1.10 11.14 -2.13
C ALA A 108 -0.83 9.99 -3.13
N ALA A 109 -0.05 8.99 -2.72
CA ALA A 109 0.25 7.81 -3.54
C ALA A 109 -1.02 7.05 -3.93
N VAL A 110 -1.95 6.84 -3.00
CA VAL A 110 -3.24 6.18 -3.26
C VAL A 110 -4.11 7.03 -4.20
N GLY A 111 -4.09 8.36 -4.07
CA GLY A 111 -4.78 9.27 -4.99
C GLY A 111 -4.29 9.15 -6.44
N VAL A 112 -2.97 9.11 -6.63
CA VAL A 112 -2.36 8.92 -7.97
C VAL A 112 -2.69 7.54 -8.52
N ALA A 113 -2.60 6.49 -7.69
CA ALA A 113 -3.00 5.14 -8.10
C ALA A 113 -4.47 5.06 -8.53
N PHE A 114 -5.38 5.77 -7.84
CA PHE A 114 -6.77 5.89 -8.26
C PHE A 114 -6.88 6.48 -9.67
N SER A 115 -6.18 7.59 -9.94
CA SER A 115 -6.20 8.24 -11.25
C SER A 115 -5.65 7.33 -12.35
N LYS A 116 -4.58 6.61 -12.08
CA LYS A 116 -3.99 5.61 -13.00
C LYS A 116 -4.98 4.50 -13.36
N TYR A 117 -5.73 3.99 -12.39
CA TYR A 117 -6.76 2.98 -12.68
C TYR A 117 -7.98 3.56 -13.38
N ALA A 118 -8.40 4.77 -12.98
CA ALA A 118 -9.49 5.48 -13.63
C ALA A 118 -9.17 5.79 -15.10
N ALA A 119 -7.90 6.01 -15.44
CA ALA A 119 -7.44 6.27 -16.81
C ALA A 119 -7.74 5.11 -17.79
N TYR A 120 -7.86 3.87 -17.31
CA TYR A 120 -8.30 2.75 -18.17
C TYR A 120 -9.75 2.91 -18.64
N LEU A 121 -10.59 3.63 -17.89
CA LEU A 121 -12.00 3.90 -18.24
C LEU A 121 -12.18 5.30 -18.82
N ILE A 122 -11.45 6.27 -18.30
CA ILE A 122 -11.53 7.69 -18.66
C ILE A 122 -10.11 8.16 -19.02
N PRO A 123 -9.67 7.98 -20.28
CA PRO A 123 -8.29 8.23 -20.70
C PRO A 123 -7.77 9.63 -20.41
N ILE A 124 -8.65 10.63 -20.29
CA ILE A 124 -8.27 12.01 -19.92
C ILE A 124 -7.56 12.09 -18.56
N LEU A 125 -7.79 11.13 -17.66
CA LEU A 125 -7.18 11.06 -16.33
C LEU A 125 -5.78 10.42 -16.34
N SER A 126 -5.24 10.03 -17.50
CA SER A 126 -3.91 9.43 -17.59
C SER A 126 -2.80 10.36 -17.10
N GLU A 127 -1.74 9.76 -16.55
CA GLU A 127 -0.50 10.45 -16.17
C GLU A 127 0.20 11.07 -17.40
N ASP A 128 -0.03 10.53 -18.59
CA ASP A 128 0.54 11.02 -19.86
C ASP A 128 -0.10 12.36 -20.32
N ASN A 129 -1.29 12.68 -19.80
CA ASN A 129 -1.98 13.92 -20.11
C ASN A 129 -1.45 15.05 -19.22
N HIS A 130 -0.38 15.65 -19.68
CA HIS A 130 0.25 16.78 -19.00
C HIS A 130 -0.49 18.08 -19.32
N ILE A 131 -1.00 18.74 -18.29
CA ILE A 131 -1.73 20.00 -18.37
C ILE A 131 -0.77 21.19 -18.36
N LEU A 132 0.29 21.10 -17.55
CA LEU A 132 1.35 22.08 -17.49
C LEU A 132 2.68 21.37 -17.69
N ARG A 133 3.52 21.90 -18.59
CA ARG A 133 4.89 21.44 -18.81
C ARG A 133 5.81 22.65 -18.83
N LEU A 134 6.72 22.74 -17.88
CA LEU A 134 7.73 23.79 -17.79
C LEU A 134 9.11 23.15 -17.90
N GLN A 135 9.91 23.58 -18.87
CA GLN A 135 11.26 23.03 -19.04
C GLN A 135 12.14 23.50 -17.88
N THR A 136 12.75 22.53 -17.17
CA THR A 136 13.58 22.78 -15.98
C THR A 136 15.06 22.49 -16.19
N GLY A 137 15.42 21.79 -17.26
CA GLY A 137 16.81 21.47 -17.56
C GLY A 137 16.94 20.42 -18.66
N THR A 138 17.98 19.60 -18.56
CA THR A 138 18.20 18.40 -19.39
C THR A 138 18.32 17.18 -18.49
N ASN A 139 17.79 16.04 -18.93
CA ASN A 139 17.91 14.78 -18.21
C ASN A 139 19.24 14.07 -18.57
N ALA A 140 19.49 12.90 -17.96
CA ALA A 140 20.69 12.10 -18.23
C ALA A 140 20.78 11.58 -19.68
N CYS A 141 19.70 11.66 -20.45
CA CYS A 141 19.60 11.26 -21.84
C CYS A 141 19.88 12.40 -22.82
N GLY A 142 20.14 13.62 -22.31
CA GLY A 142 20.31 14.81 -23.14
C GLY A 142 19.00 15.44 -23.62
N ASP A 143 17.86 14.86 -23.30
CA ASP A 143 16.54 15.42 -23.61
C ASP A 143 16.18 16.53 -22.61
N PRO A 144 15.38 17.53 -23.03
CA PRO A 144 14.82 18.51 -22.11
C PRO A 144 14.05 17.84 -20.96
N SER A 145 14.38 18.17 -19.72
CA SER A 145 13.61 17.77 -18.55
C SER A 145 12.53 18.80 -18.28
N TYR A 146 11.34 18.32 -17.91
CA TYR A 146 10.17 19.16 -17.66
C TYR A 146 9.64 18.93 -16.25
N PHE A 147 9.36 20.01 -15.53
CA PHE A 147 8.39 19.98 -14.44
C PHE A 147 7.00 19.85 -15.06
N THR A 148 6.30 18.76 -14.77
CA THR A 148 4.99 18.49 -15.35
C THR A 148 3.92 18.38 -14.27
N ILE A 149 2.74 18.93 -14.57
CA ILE A 149 1.52 18.66 -13.83
C ILE A 149 0.61 17.83 -14.73
N SER A 150 0.31 16.60 -14.33
CA SER A 150 -0.58 15.70 -15.07
C SER A 150 -2.05 15.85 -14.65
N ALA A 151 -2.96 15.47 -15.54
CA ALA A 151 -4.38 15.35 -15.23
C ALA A 151 -4.62 14.37 -14.07
N ALA A 152 -3.82 13.31 -13.99
CA ALA A 152 -3.84 12.38 -12.87
C ALA A 152 -3.58 13.07 -11.52
N GLN A 153 -2.61 13.99 -11.44
CA GLN A 153 -2.34 14.72 -10.20
C GLN A 153 -3.50 15.63 -9.80
N LEU A 154 -4.11 16.35 -10.74
CA LEU A 154 -5.28 17.20 -10.45
C LEU A 154 -6.50 16.37 -10.02
N ALA A 155 -6.74 15.24 -10.68
CA ALA A 155 -7.80 14.31 -10.29
C ALA A 155 -7.55 13.72 -8.89
N SER A 156 -6.30 13.42 -8.56
CA SER A 156 -5.89 12.97 -7.23
C SER A 156 -6.16 14.03 -6.15
N ILE A 157 -5.82 15.29 -6.42
CA ILE A 157 -6.12 16.40 -5.51
C ILE A 157 -7.64 16.56 -5.33
N ALA A 158 -8.40 16.49 -6.43
CA ALA A 158 -9.86 16.62 -6.39
C ALA A 158 -10.51 15.50 -5.57
N ILE A 159 -10.11 14.23 -5.76
CA ILE A 159 -10.68 13.12 -5.00
C ILE A 159 -10.28 13.16 -3.52
N ILE A 160 -9.05 13.57 -3.20
CA ILE A 160 -8.61 13.78 -1.81
C ILE A 160 -9.45 14.87 -1.15
N GLY A 161 -9.69 15.99 -1.84
CA GLY A 161 -10.55 17.07 -1.36
C GLY A 161 -11.99 16.61 -1.13
N PHE A 162 -12.54 15.85 -2.07
CA PHE A 162 -13.88 15.26 -1.96
C PHE A 162 -14.02 14.30 -0.77
N LEU A 163 -13.06 13.39 -0.59
CA LEU A 163 -13.07 12.45 0.54
C LEU A 163 -12.86 13.18 1.87
N THR A 164 -11.99 14.20 1.90
CA THR A 164 -11.80 15.05 3.07
C THR A 164 -13.10 15.75 3.45
N TYR A 165 -13.78 16.37 2.48
CA TYR A 165 -15.09 17.00 2.70
C TYR A 165 -16.14 16.01 3.21
N THR A 166 -16.18 14.82 2.64
CA THR A 166 -17.12 13.78 3.08
C THR A 166 -16.84 13.36 4.52
N ASN A 167 -15.56 13.19 4.88
CA ASN A 167 -15.15 12.81 6.23
C ASN A 167 -15.44 13.90 7.27
N THR A 168 -15.41 15.18 6.90
CA THR A 168 -15.78 16.28 7.83
C THR A 168 -17.29 16.41 8.06
N ARG A 169 -18.14 15.87 7.16
CA ARG A 169 -19.61 15.86 7.30
C ARG A 169 -20.14 14.76 8.22
N GLY A 170 -19.28 13.88 8.72
CA GLY A 170 -19.61 12.89 9.75
C GLY A 170 -19.58 11.44 9.26
N VAL A 171 -19.28 10.55 10.20
CA VAL A 171 -18.92 9.13 9.96
C VAL A 171 -20.05 8.25 9.39
N LYS A 172 -21.32 8.69 9.48
CA LYS A 172 -22.46 7.88 9.00
C LYS A 172 -22.43 7.70 7.47
N GLY A 173 -22.07 8.74 6.72
CA GLY A 173 -21.94 8.67 5.25
C GLY A 173 -20.71 7.87 4.81
N SER A 174 -19.58 8.06 5.49
CA SER A 174 -18.32 7.36 5.20
C SER A 174 -18.42 5.86 5.41
N LYS A 175 -19.23 5.37 6.37
CA LYS A 175 -19.46 3.94 6.60
C LYS A 175 -20.01 3.23 5.36
N TRP A 176 -20.99 3.82 4.68
CA TRP A 176 -21.61 3.18 3.52
C TRP A 176 -20.64 3.13 2.33
N ILE A 177 -19.91 4.22 2.10
CA ILE A 177 -18.84 4.30 1.10
C ILE A 177 -17.79 3.22 1.36
N GLN A 178 -17.29 3.13 2.60
CA GLN A 178 -16.30 2.13 2.99
C GLN A 178 -16.80 0.70 2.77
N ASN A 179 -18.02 0.39 3.21
CA ASN A 179 -18.60 -0.95 3.06
C ASN A 179 -18.70 -1.37 1.60
N ILE A 180 -19.12 -0.47 0.70
CA ILE A 180 -19.18 -0.76 -0.74
C ILE A 180 -17.79 -1.03 -1.28
N PHE A 181 -16.83 -0.12 -1.04
CA PHE A 181 -15.48 -0.29 -1.59
C PHE A 181 -14.79 -1.54 -1.05
N THR A 182 -14.92 -1.84 0.23
CA THR A 182 -14.36 -3.06 0.83
C THR A 182 -15.02 -4.30 0.25
N SER A 183 -16.36 -4.34 0.16
CA SER A 183 -17.09 -5.49 -0.39
C SER A 183 -16.73 -5.73 -1.86
N THR A 184 -16.70 -4.68 -2.68
CA THR A 184 -16.32 -4.78 -4.10
C THR A 184 -14.91 -5.31 -4.28
N LYS A 185 -13.94 -4.85 -3.46
CA LYS A 185 -12.55 -5.35 -3.49
C LYS A 185 -12.45 -6.82 -3.10
N LEU A 186 -13.19 -7.24 -2.07
CA LEU A 186 -13.20 -8.65 -1.64
C LEU A 186 -13.85 -9.55 -2.69
N LEU A 187 -14.97 -9.11 -3.28
CA LEU A 187 -15.65 -9.83 -4.35
C LEU A 187 -14.79 -9.94 -5.60
N SER A 188 -14.08 -8.88 -5.99
CA SER A 188 -13.18 -8.93 -7.15
C SER A 188 -11.99 -9.85 -6.91
N LEU A 189 -11.41 -9.84 -5.71
CA LEU A 189 -10.33 -10.75 -5.33
C LEU A 189 -10.80 -12.21 -5.34
N PHE A 190 -11.94 -12.51 -4.72
CA PHE A 190 -12.51 -13.86 -4.70
C PHE A 190 -12.87 -14.33 -6.12
N GLY A 191 -13.46 -13.44 -6.93
CA GLY A 191 -13.75 -13.70 -8.34
C GLY A 191 -12.48 -14.03 -9.14
N LEU A 192 -11.38 -13.30 -8.91
CA LEU A 192 -10.09 -13.57 -9.56
C LEU A 192 -9.52 -14.93 -9.15
N ILE A 193 -9.62 -15.30 -7.87
CA ILE A 193 -9.20 -16.62 -7.37
C ILE A 193 -9.99 -17.73 -8.06
N VAL A 194 -11.33 -17.62 -8.06
CA VAL A 194 -12.22 -18.61 -8.72
C VAL A 194 -11.92 -18.70 -10.22
N ALA A 195 -11.80 -17.55 -10.90
CA ALA A 195 -11.45 -17.52 -12.32
C ALA A 195 -10.08 -18.15 -12.59
N GLY A 196 -9.10 -17.94 -11.71
CA GLY A 196 -7.78 -18.58 -11.78
C GLY A 196 -7.85 -20.10 -11.70
N PHE A 197 -8.69 -20.65 -10.82
CA PHE A 197 -8.92 -22.10 -10.74
C PHE A 197 -9.69 -22.64 -11.97
N LEU A 198 -10.69 -21.92 -12.46
CA LEU A 198 -11.44 -22.33 -13.65
C LEU A 198 -10.61 -22.26 -14.94
N ALA A 199 -9.72 -21.28 -15.04
CA ALA A 199 -8.81 -21.10 -16.18
C ALA A 199 -7.46 -21.84 -15.99
N PHE A 200 -7.35 -22.71 -14.99
CA PHE A 200 -6.12 -23.40 -14.67
C PHE A 200 -5.62 -24.25 -15.84
N ARG A 201 -4.36 -24.03 -16.25
CA ARG A 201 -3.69 -24.82 -17.28
C ARG A 201 -2.44 -25.47 -16.70
N PRO A 202 -2.36 -26.81 -16.62
CA PRO A 202 -1.19 -27.51 -16.07
C PRO A 202 0.12 -27.12 -16.75
N GLU A 203 0.11 -26.93 -18.07
CA GLU A 203 1.29 -26.53 -18.84
C GLU A 203 1.86 -25.18 -18.39
N VAL A 204 0.99 -24.19 -18.17
CA VAL A 204 1.38 -22.84 -17.68
C VAL A 204 1.88 -22.93 -16.24
N TRP A 205 1.24 -23.76 -15.41
CA TRP A 205 1.71 -24.02 -14.06
C TRP A 205 3.13 -24.60 -14.08
N HIS A 206 3.35 -25.69 -14.80
CA HIS A 206 4.68 -26.32 -14.90
C HIS A 206 5.72 -25.39 -15.51
N ALA A 207 5.38 -24.56 -16.50
CA ALA A 207 6.29 -23.58 -17.07
C ALA A 207 6.73 -22.52 -16.07
N ASN A 208 5.82 -22.00 -15.24
CA ASN A 208 6.15 -21.01 -14.20
C ASN A 208 6.97 -21.59 -13.05
N TRP A 209 6.74 -22.87 -12.73
CA TRP A 209 7.47 -23.57 -11.68
C TRP A 209 8.79 -24.16 -12.15
N ASN A 210 8.99 -24.31 -13.47
CA ASN A 210 10.28 -24.65 -14.04
C ASN A 210 11.23 -23.47 -13.90
N GLY A 211 12.28 -23.61 -13.09
CA GLY A 211 13.14 -22.48 -12.73
C GLY A 211 12.48 -21.51 -11.73
N ALA A 212 11.55 -21.97 -10.88
CA ALA A 212 10.86 -21.14 -9.88
C ALA A 212 11.79 -20.28 -9.01
N TRP A 213 13.01 -20.76 -8.74
CA TRP A 213 14.03 -20.12 -7.92
C TRP A 213 15.13 -19.42 -8.74
N GLN A 214 15.01 -19.40 -10.07
CA GLN A 214 15.91 -18.64 -10.91
C GLN A 214 15.66 -17.15 -10.70
N ALA A 215 16.61 -16.51 -10.03
CA ALA A 215 16.53 -15.09 -9.73
C ALA A 215 16.92 -14.27 -10.95
N THR A 216 16.00 -13.41 -11.39
CA THR A 216 16.23 -12.50 -12.51
C THR A 216 15.66 -11.12 -12.22
N ARG A 217 16.29 -10.08 -12.76
CA ARG A 217 15.74 -8.72 -12.74
C ARG A 217 15.33 -8.33 -14.15
N THR A 218 14.12 -7.78 -14.28
CA THR A 218 13.64 -7.17 -15.51
C THR A 218 13.88 -5.67 -15.44
N SER A 219 14.69 -5.14 -16.36
CA SER A 219 14.93 -3.71 -16.49
C SER A 219 14.67 -3.25 -17.92
N LEU A 220 14.46 -1.95 -18.12
CA LEU A 220 14.48 -1.38 -19.47
C LEU A 220 15.85 -1.66 -20.12
N ARG A 221 15.86 -1.93 -21.43
CA ARG A 221 17.12 -2.08 -22.18
C ARG A 221 17.89 -0.77 -22.20
N ASP A 222 17.16 0.31 -22.42
CA ASP A 222 17.66 1.68 -22.45
C ASP A 222 16.64 2.58 -21.74
N ILE A 223 17.11 3.38 -20.80
CA ILE A 223 16.27 4.32 -20.04
C ILE A 223 15.82 5.47 -20.94
N CYS A 224 16.63 5.84 -21.94
CA CYS A 224 16.37 6.92 -22.88
C CYS A 224 15.43 6.50 -24.01
N HIS A 225 15.39 5.20 -24.32
CA HIS A 225 14.51 4.64 -25.34
C HIS A 225 13.71 3.43 -24.82
N PRO A 226 12.66 3.65 -24.00
CA PRO A 226 11.88 2.57 -23.39
C PRO A 226 11.18 1.64 -24.40
N SER A 227 10.95 2.12 -25.62
CA SER A 227 10.35 1.35 -26.72
C SER A 227 11.23 0.20 -27.21
N LEU A 228 12.54 0.21 -26.90
CA LEU A 228 13.46 -0.87 -27.23
C LEU A 228 13.21 -2.15 -26.40
N GLY A 229 12.30 -2.09 -25.43
CA GLY A 229 11.85 -3.22 -24.65
C GLY A 229 12.65 -3.45 -23.36
N PHE A 230 12.67 -4.69 -22.90
CA PHE A 230 13.23 -5.07 -21.61
C PHE A 230 14.41 -6.05 -21.75
N ASN A 231 15.32 -5.99 -20.78
CA ASN A 231 16.35 -7.01 -20.54
C ASN A 231 15.99 -7.78 -19.27
N ILE A 232 16.12 -9.10 -19.35
CA ILE A 232 16.00 -10.00 -18.20
C ILE A 232 17.41 -10.49 -17.89
N THR A 233 17.96 -10.06 -16.77
CA THR A 233 19.32 -10.41 -16.36
C THR A 233 19.29 -11.34 -15.16
N PRO A 234 20.08 -12.43 -15.14
CA PRO A 234 20.22 -13.26 -13.95
C PRO A 234 20.89 -12.45 -12.84
N ILE A 235 20.39 -12.57 -11.62
CA ILE A 235 20.93 -11.90 -10.43
C ILE A 235 21.29 -12.94 -9.36
N SER A 236 22.34 -12.67 -8.58
CA SER A 236 22.79 -13.55 -7.51
C SER A 236 23.54 -12.74 -6.44
N GLY A 237 23.84 -13.39 -5.31
CA GLY A 237 24.57 -12.76 -4.20
C GLY A 237 23.93 -11.45 -3.73
N ALA A 238 24.72 -10.39 -3.63
CA ALA A 238 24.26 -9.08 -3.18
C ALA A 238 23.15 -8.48 -4.08
N ALA A 239 23.18 -8.74 -5.39
CA ALA A 239 22.16 -8.24 -6.30
C ALA A 239 20.80 -8.91 -6.07
N LEU A 240 20.78 -10.20 -5.70
CA LEU A 240 19.57 -10.90 -5.29
C LEU A 240 19.02 -10.33 -3.99
N PHE A 241 19.85 -10.12 -2.97
CA PHE A 241 19.41 -9.47 -1.73
C PHE A 241 18.81 -8.08 -1.99
N GLY A 242 19.44 -7.28 -2.86
CA GLY A 242 18.90 -6.00 -3.30
C GLY A 242 17.57 -6.12 -4.04
N GLY A 243 17.41 -7.14 -4.89
CA GLY A 243 16.15 -7.44 -5.58
C GLY A 243 15.03 -7.83 -4.62
N ILE A 244 15.31 -8.69 -3.63
CA ILE A 244 14.36 -9.07 -2.59
C ILE A 244 13.96 -7.84 -1.77
N ALA A 245 14.93 -7.02 -1.34
CA ALA A 245 14.65 -5.80 -0.59
C ALA A 245 13.75 -4.83 -1.39
N ALA A 246 14.02 -4.65 -2.69
CA ALA A 246 13.18 -3.82 -3.56
C ALA A 246 11.76 -4.40 -3.71
N ALA A 247 11.63 -5.71 -3.94
CA ALA A 247 10.34 -6.40 -4.01
C ALA A 247 9.53 -6.30 -2.71
N MET A 248 10.22 -6.32 -1.57
CA MET A 248 9.59 -6.24 -0.26
C MET A 248 8.91 -4.89 -0.01
N VAL A 249 9.41 -3.78 -0.58
CA VAL A 249 8.79 -2.45 -0.46
C VAL A 249 7.30 -2.50 -0.84
N GLY A 250 6.98 -3.08 -2.00
CA GLY A 250 5.60 -3.23 -2.46
C GLY A 250 4.78 -4.17 -1.58
N SER A 251 5.34 -5.32 -1.22
CA SER A 251 4.60 -6.32 -0.42
C SER A 251 4.30 -5.86 1.01
N VAL A 252 5.25 -5.18 1.67
CA VAL A 252 5.06 -4.60 3.01
C VAL A 252 4.04 -3.48 2.93
N PHE A 253 4.11 -2.60 1.92
CA PHE A 253 3.08 -1.59 1.66
C PHE A 253 1.69 -2.22 1.50
N SER A 254 1.58 -3.33 0.76
CA SER A 254 0.30 -4.02 0.57
C SER A 254 -0.21 -4.76 1.82
N SER A 255 0.64 -4.93 2.83
CA SER A 255 0.32 -5.66 4.07
C SER A 255 0.24 -4.72 5.28
N ASP A 256 0.29 -3.40 5.04
CA ASP A 256 0.17 -2.38 6.07
C ASP A 256 -1.32 -2.12 6.43
N ALA A 257 -1.57 -1.33 7.48
CA ALA A 257 -2.89 -0.96 8.05
C ALA A 257 -3.45 -1.85 9.16
N TRP A 258 -2.76 -2.93 9.54
CA TRP A 258 -3.12 -3.73 10.73
C TRP A 258 -2.96 -2.93 12.04
N ASN A 259 -1.99 -2.03 12.08
CA ASN A 259 -1.69 -1.12 13.19
C ASN A 259 -2.80 -0.08 13.40
N ASN A 260 -3.68 0.17 12.43
CA ASN A 260 -4.72 1.20 12.56
C ASN A 260 -5.72 0.91 13.69
N VAL A 261 -5.94 -0.37 14.00
CA VAL A 261 -6.81 -0.79 15.12
C VAL A 261 -6.30 -0.26 16.47
N THR A 262 -4.99 -0.02 16.59
CA THR A 262 -4.37 0.49 17.82
C THR A 262 -4.76 1.93 18.15
N PHE A 263 -5.18 2.72 17.15
CA PHE A 263 -5.67 4.09 17.40
C PHE A 263 -7.07 4.11 18.00
N ILE A 264 -7.87 3.07 17.75
CA ILE A 264 -9.23 2.91 18.28
C ILE A 264 -9.28 1.92 19.45
N ALA A 265 -8.13 1.58 20.05
CA ALA A 265 -8.06 0.61 21.14
C ALA A 265 -8.99 0.96 22.33
N GLY A 266 -9.21 2.25 22.60
CA GLY A 266 -10.14 2.71 23.64
C GLY A 266 -11.63 2.48 23.34
N GLU A 267 -11.99 2.06 22.13
CA GLU A 267 -13.38 1.77 21.70
C GLU A 267 -13.68 0.26 21.64
N ILE A 268 -12.67 -0.59 21.86
CA ILE A 268 -12.78 -2.05 21.82
C ILE A 268 -13.08 -2.58 23.22
N LYS A 269 -14.02 -3.54 23.32
CA LYS A 269 -14.43 -4.18 24.58
C LYS A 269 -13.41 -5.18 25.13
#